data_AF-A0A166AHD4-F1
#
_entry.id   AF-A0A166AHD4-F1
#
_cell.length_a   1.000
_cell.length_b   1.000
_cell.length_c   1.000
_cell.angle_alpha   90.00
_cell.angle_beta   90.00
_cell.angle_gamma   90.00
#
_symmetry.space_group_name_H-M   'P 1'
#
loop_
_entity.id
_entity.type
_entity.pdbx_description
1 polymer ?
#
loop_
_entity_poly.entity_id
_entity_poly.type
_entity_poly.pdbx_seq_one_letter_code
_entity_poly.pdbx_strand_id
1 'polypeptide(L)'
;MAYFAPPPSGHQFNTAFTEMEMDIDMDMDMASGPIITAAAAEQPNIAYTPSPSEITNFIVVDTNVFDHYLDVLAAFVDDVERHRLPITIIIPKIVRQELDWQCHRKEKDALARAASRATRWLANSNKPSWLIREQTAGETLKPAGSSSSFEPSKAGEVRAIHVPLQSVREV
;
A
#
# COMPACT_ATOMS: atom_id res chain seq x y z
N MET A 1 4.00 -59.18 -28.20
CA MET A 1 5.15 -59.26 -27.27
C MET A 1 6.17 -58.23 -27.73
N ALA A 2 6.20 -57.06 -27.10
CA ALA A 2 7.15 -55.99 -27.38
C ALA A 2 8.04 -55.84 -26.14
N TYR A 3 9.35 -56.02 -26.32
CA TYR A 3 10.36 -55.88 -25.28
C TYR A 3 10.64 -54.39 -25.03
N PHE A 4 10.28 -53.90 -23.85
CA PHE A 4 10.72 -52.59 -23.35
C PHE A 4 12.06 -52.77 -22.61
N ALA A 5 13.10 -52.14 -23.11
CA ALA A 5 14.39 -52.02 -22.42
C ALA A 5 14.33 -50.92 -21.35
N PRO A 6 14.91 -51.12 -20.15
CA PRO A 6 15.02 -50.07 -19.14
C PRO A 6 16.19 -49.10 -19.42
N PRO A 7 16.11 -47.83 -18.97
CA PRO A 7 17.17 -46.84 -19.17
C PRO A 7 18.36 -47.06 -18.22
N PRO A 8 19.58 -46.63 -18.60
CA PRO A 8 20.78 -46.78 -17.78
C PRO A 8 20.82 -45.80 -16.60
N SER A 9 21.37 -46.32 -15.50
CA SER A 9 21.59 -45.70 -14.21
C SER A 9 22.91 -44.90 -14.14
N GLY A 10 22.87 -43.79 -13.39
CA GLY A 10 23.98 -43.34 -12.55
C GLY A 10 24.99 -42.38 -13.16
N HIS A 11 24.77 -41.07 -12.99
CA HIS A 11 25.87 -40.11 -12.88
C HIS A 11 26.13 -39.79 -11.41
N GLN A 12 27.24 -40.32 -10.91
CA GLN A 12 27.88 -39.90 -9.66
C GLN A 12 28.59 -38.56 -9.93
N PHE A 13 28.19 -37.50 -9.24
CA PHE A 13 28.99 -36.27 -9.19
C PHE A 13 29.84 -36.30 -7.92
N ASN A 14 31.16 -36.36 -8.15
CA ASN A 14 32.20 -36.32 -7.13
C ASN A 14 32.22 -34.98 -6.41
N THR A 15 32.23 -35.05 -5.09
CA THR A 15 32.62 -34.00 -4.15
C THR A 15 34.14 -33.86 -4.12
N ALA A 16 34.65 -32.68 -4.45
CA ALA A 16 35.97 -32.21 -4.05
C ALA A 16 35.98 -30.68 -4.05
N PHE A 17 35.67 -30.09 -2.90
CA PHE A 17 35.87 -28.66 -2.65
C PHE A 17 37.24 -28.54 -1.98
N THR A 18 38.23 -28.11 -2.73
CA THR A 18 39.58 -27.84 -2.24
C THR A 18 39.60 -26.45 -1.62
N GLU A 19 39.89 -26.39 -0.32
CA GLU A 19 40.21 -25.18 0.42
C GLU A 19 41.49 -24.56 -0.16
N MET A 20 41.41 -23.29 -0.55
CA MET A 20 42.57 -22.47 -0.87
C MET A 20 42.44 -21.19 -0.04
N GLU A 21 43.11 -21.21 1.11
CA GLU A 21 43.37 -20.02 1.92
C GLU A 21 44.20 -19.04 1.07
N MET A 22 43.73 -17.80 0.95
CA MET A 22 44.48 -16.68 0.38
C MET A 22 44.73 -15.68 1.50
N ASP A 23 45.95 -15.73 2.05
CA ASP A 23 46.53 -14.67 2.85
C ASP A 23 46.80 -13.47 1.94
N ILE A 24 46.06 -12.37 2.16
CA ILE A 24 46.31 -11.08 1.51
C ILE A 24 46.70 -10.10 2.60
N ASP A 25 48.01 -10.00 2.83
CA ASP A 25 48.62 -8.82 3.44
C ASP A 25 48.60 -7.68 2.40
N MET A 26 47.78 -6.67 2.65
CA MET A 26 47.83 -5.40 1.91
C MET A 26 47.78 -4.23 2.89
N ASP A 27 48.97 -3.87 3.39
CA ASP A 27 49.25 -2.50 3.81
C ASP A 27 49.29 -1.61 2.58
N MET A 28 48.24 -0.79 2.39
CA MET A 28 48.29 0.37 1.51
C MET A 28 47.64 1.57 2.21
N ASP A 29 48.51 2.45 2.70
CA ASP A 29 48.17 3.84 2.96
C ASP A 29 47.58 4.47 1.69
N MET A 30 46.30 4.84 1.74
CA MET A 30 45.66 5.68 0.73
C MET A 30 45.13 6.95 1.38
N ALA A 31 45.62 8.05 0.80
CA ALA A 31 45.42 9.42 1.20
C ALA A 31 43.95 9.87 1.20
N SER A 32 43.70 10.87 2.04
CA SER A 32 42.52 11.71 2.18
C SER A 32 41.76 11.99 0.87
N GLY A 33 40.54 11.44 0.78
CA GLY A 33 39.47 11.96 -0.08
C GLY A 33 38.43 12.71 0.76
N PRO A 34 37.78 13.76 0.23
CA PRO A 34 36.82 14.55 0.99
C PRO A 34 35.59 13.71 1.35
N ILE A 35 35.23 13.78 2.64
CA ILE A 35 33.99 13.24 3.20
C ILE A 35 32.82 13.92 2.50
N ILE A 36 32.18 13.21 1.57
CA ILE A 36 30.86 13.61 1.09
C ILE A 36 29.89 13.11 2.16
N THR A 37 29.61 13.98 3.12
CA THR A 37 28.51 13.84 4.04
C THR A 37 27.24 13.76 3.20
N ALA A 38 26.78 12.55 2.92
CA ALA A 38 25.45 12.33 2.36
C ALA A 38 24.45 12.71 3.45
N ALA A 39 24.18 14.01 3.55
CA ALA A 39 22.98 14.50 4.18
C ALA A 39 21.82 13.78 3.48
N ALA A 40 21.20 12.86 4.21
CA ALA A 40 19.93 12.27 3.85
C ALA A 40 18.97 13.44 3.63
N ALA A 41 18.79 13.81 2.37
CA ALA A 41 17.74 14.71 1.96
C ALA A 41 16.43 13.94 2.21
N GLU A 42 15.85 14.15 3.39
CA GLU A 42 14.42 13.93 3.60
C GLU A 42 13.70 14.71 2.49
N GLN A 43 13.26 14.00 1.46
CA GLN A 43 12.34 14.57 0.51
C GLN A 43 11.08 14.94 1.30
N PRO A 44 10.66 16.22 1.30
CA PRO A 44 9.44 16.60 1.97
C PRO A 44 8.30 15.79 1.36
N ASN A 45 7.55 15.09 2.21
CA ASN A 45 6.28 14.46 1.84
C ASN A 45 5.29 15.59 1.55
N ILE A 46 5.36 16.16 0.35
CA ILE A 46 4.45 17.20 -0.09
C ILE A 46 3.10 16.51 -0.27
N ALA A 47 2.20 16.73 0.70
CA ALA A 47 0.82 16.28 0.60
C ALA A 47 0.23 16.83 -0.70
N TYR A 48 -0.10 15.94 -1.64
CA TYR A 48 -0.73 16.30 -2.90
C TYR A 48 -2.08 16.95 -2.62
N THR A 49 -2.19 18.26 -2.86
CA THR A 49 -3.49 18.97 -2.87
C THR A 49 -3.94 19.10 -4.32
N PRO A 50 -4.87 18.26 -4.80
CA PRO A 50 -5.37 18.36 -6.17
C PRO A 50 -6.01 19.73 -6.39
N SER A 51 -5.81 20.29 -7.58
CA SER A 51 -6.59 21.45 -8.00
C SER A 51 -8.08 21.05 -8.03
N PRO A 52 -9.02 21.96 -7.73
CA PRO A 52 -10.46 21.65 -7.75
C PRO A 52 -10.97 21.11 -9.09
N SER A 53 -10.18 21.27 -10.16
CA SER A 53 -10.44 20.84 -11.54
C SER A 53 -10.15 19.37 -11.80
N GLU A 54 -9.40 18.68 -10.93
CA GLU A 54 -9.05 17.27 -11.05
C GLU A 54 -9.90 16.45 -10.06
N ILE A 55 -11.06 15.99 -10.53
CA ILE A 55 -11.90 15.07 -9.75
C ILE A 55 -11.13 13.75 -9.62
N THR A 56 -10.50 13.57 -8.45
CA THR A 56 -9.87 12.30 -8.08
C THR A 56 -10.95 11.41 -7.50
N ASN A 57 -11.17 10.25 -8.12
CA ASN A 57 -12.11 9.26 -7.62
C ASN A 57 -11.42 8.42 -6.55
N PHE A 58 -12.11 8.19 -5.43
CA PHE A 58 -11.60 7.38 -4.34
C PHE A 58 -12.33 6.03 -4.31
N ILE A 59 -11.56 4.95 -4.30
CA ILE A 59 -12.08 3.60 -4.09
C ILE A 59 -11.60 3.14 -2.71
N VAL A 60 -12.53 2.93 -1.79
CA VAL A 60 -12.22 2.38 -0.48
C VAL A 60 -12.39 0.86 -0.56
N VAL A 61 -11.33 0.13 -0.26
CA VAL A 61 -11.32 -1.34 -0.38
C VAL A 61 -11.68 -1.96 0.96
N ASP A 62 -12.55 -2.97 0.91
CA ASP A 62 -12.94 -3.80 2.06
C ASP A 62 -12.13 -5.11 2.13
N THR A 63 -12.10 -5.78 3.29
CA THR A 63 -11.37 -7.04 3.49
C THR A 63 -11.84 -8.13 2.52
N ASN A 64 -13.15 -8.23 2.26
CA ASN A 64 -13.71 -9.22 1.32
C ASN A 64 -13.14 -9.10 -0.11
N VAL A 65 -12.75 -7.90 -0.53
CA VAL A 65 -12.13 -7.68 -1.84
C VAL A 65 -10.74 -8.30 -1.86
N PHE A 66 -9.97 -8.18 -0.78
CA PHE A 66 -8.67 -8.83 -0.64
C PHE A 66 -8.79 -10.36 -0.55
N ASP A 67 -9.82 -10.87 0.11
CA ASP A 67 -10.01 -12.31 0.31
C ASP A 67 -10.38 -13.04 -0.98
N HIS A 68 -11.20 -12.40 -1.83
CA HIS A 68 -11.79 -13.07 -3.00
C HIS A 68 -11.31 -12.52 -4.35
N TYR A 69 -10.87 -11.27 -4.41
CA TYR A 69 -10.64 -10.54 -5.66
C TYR A 69 -9.25 -9.89 -5.75
N LEU A 70 -8.28 -10.37 -4.98
CA LEU A 70 -6.92 -9.83 -4.98
C LEU A 70 -6.31 -9.73 -6.39
N ASP A 71 -6.46 -10.78 -7.20
CA ASP A 71 -5.86 -10.82 -8.54
C ASP A 71 -6.52 -9.79 -9.49
N VAL A 72 -7.83 -9.55 -9.32
CA VAL A 72 -8.58 -8.52 -10.07
C VAL A 72 -8.18 -7.13 -9.59
N LEU A 73 -8.07 -6.92 -8.28
CA LEU A 73 -7.62 -5.65 -7.72
C LEU A 73 -6.19 -5.31 -8.16
N ALA A 74 -5.28 -6.30 -8.17
CA ALA A 74 -3.91 -6.12 -8.63
C ALA A 74 -3.85 -5.71 -10.11
N ALA A 75 -4.60 -6.40 -10.98
CA ALA A 75 -4.69 -6.04 -12.39
C ALA A 75 -5.30 -4.65 -12.59
N PHE A 76 -6.35 -4.31 -11.82
CA PHE A 76 -6.96 -2.99 -11.85
C PHE A 76 -5.98 -1.89 -11.43
N VAL A 77 -5.19 -2.11 -10.38
CA VAL A 77 -4.14 -1.18 -9.93
C VAL A 77 -3.12 -0.96 -11.05
N ASP A 78 -2.67 -2.04 -11.70
CA ASP A 78 -1.72 -1.97 -12.81
C ASP A 78 -2.31 -1.18 -14.00
N ASP A 79 -3.58 -1.36 -14.32
CA ASP A 79 -4.27 -0.62 -15.38
C ASP A 79 -4.42 0.87 -15.04
N VAL A 80 -4.81 1.21 -13.80
CA VAL A 80 -4.90 2.60 -13.35
C VAL A 80 -3.53 3.29 -13.45
N GLU A 81 -2.47 2.61 -13.04
CA GLU A 81 -1.11 3.12 -13.14
C GLU A 81 -0.69 3.35 -14.60
N ARG A 82 -0.93 2.35 -15.45
CA ARG A 82 -0.58 2.36 -16.87
C ARG A 82 -1.29 3.46 -17.64
N HIS A 83 -2.58 3.67 -17.34
CA HIS A 83 -3.42 4.66 -18.01
C HIS A 83 -3.46 6.02 -17.32
N ARG A 84 -2.74 6.18 -16.19
CA ARG A 84 -2.71 7.42 -15.39
C ARG A 84 -4.11 7.93 -15.04
N LEU A 85 -5.01 7.02 -14.68
CA LEU A 85 -6.38 7.39 -14.32
C LEU A 85 -6.36 8.13 -12.97
N PRO A 86 -7.21 9.16 -12.79
CA PRO A 86 -7.29 9.93 -11.54
C PRO A 86 -8.08 9.14 -10.48
N ILE A 87 -7.57 7.97 -10.10
CA ILE A 87 -8.18 7.06 -9.13
C ILE A 87 -7.17 6.79 -8.02
N THR A 88 -7.58 7.00 -6.78
CA THR A 88 -6.82 6.64 -5.58
C THR A 88 -7.54 5.53 -4.84
N ILE A 89 -6.82 4.43 -4.60
CA ILE A 89 -7.27 3.28 -3.84
C ILE A 89 -6.86 3.49 -2.38
N ILE A 90 -7.87 3.55 -1.53
CA ILE A 90 -7.74 3.76 -0.10
C ILE A 90 -7.93 2.43 0.62
N ILE A 91 -6.95 2.06 1.43
CA ILE A 91 -7.01 0.86 2.27
C ILE A 91 -7.21 1.33 3.72
N PRO A 92 -8.40 1.12 4.30
CA PRO A 92 -8.64 1.46 5.69
C PRO A 92 -7.70 0.71 6.64
N LYS A 93 -7.32 1.33 7.76
CA LYS A 93 -6.49 0.67 8.77
C LYS A 93 -7.13 -0.63 9.28
N ILE A 94 -8.45 -0.62 9.47
CA ILE A 94 -9.18 -1.78 9.99
C ILE A 94 -9.04 -3.00 9.06
N VAL A 95 -9.01 -2.77 7.74
CA VAL A 95 -8.82 -3.83 6.74
C VAL A 95 -7.42 -4.44 6.88
N ARG A 96 -6.38 -3.63 7.10
CA ARG A 96 -5.03 -4.15 7.39
C ARG A 96 -4.98 -4.98 8.66
N GLN A 97 -5.67 -4.54 9.71
CA GLN A 97 -5.74 -5.28 10.98
C GLN A 97 -6.49 -6.60 10.83
N GLU A 98 -7.57 -6.61 10.05
CA GLU A 98 -8.34 -7.82 9.79
C GLU A 98 -7.53 -8.83 8.98
N LEU A 99 -6.86 -8.40 7.91
CA LEU A 99 -5.95 -9.25 7.13
C LEU A 99 -4.82 -9.81 7.98
N ASP A 100 -4.24 -9.00 8.86
CA ASP A 100 -3.19 -9.45 9.77
C ASP A 100 -3.71 -10.52 10.74
N TRP A 101 -4.89 -10.30 11.33
CA TRP A 101 -5.53 -11.28 12.21
C TRP A 101 -5.84 -12.59 11.47
N GLN A 102 -6.45 -12.51 10.28
CA GLN A 102 -6.78 -13.66 9.45
C GLN A 102 -5.53 -14.47 9.05
N CYS A 103 -4.43 -13.79 8.69
CA CYS A 103 -3.15 -14.40 8.36
C CYS A 103 -2.52 -15.17 9.54
N HIS A 104 -2.66 -14.63 10.75
CA HIS A 104 -2.14 -15.21 11.99
C HIS A 104 -3.05 -16.23 12.66
N ARG A 105 -4.21 -16.57 12.05
CA ARG A 105 -5.05 -17.67 12.54
C ARG A 105 -4.25 -18.97 12.62
N LYS A 106 -4.53 -19.74 13.68
CA LYS A 106 -3.93 -21.06 13.92
C LYS A 106 -4.33 -22.07 12.84
N GLU A 107 -5.58 -21.99 12.42
CA GLU A 107 -6.10 -22.80 11.31
C GLU A 107 -5.66 -22.19 9.98
N LYS A 108 -4.96 -22.99 9.16
CA LYS A 108 -4.45 -22.58 7.85
C LYS A 108 -5.44 -22.91 6.73
N ASP A 109 -6.64 -22.38 6.88
CA ASP A 109 -7.73 -22.52 5.91
C ASP A 109 -7.49 -21.67 4.64
N ALA A 110 -8.47 -21.66 3.74
CA ALA A 110 -8.41 -20.85 2.53
C ALA A 110 -8.36 -19.35 2.83
N LEU A 111 -9.04 -18.90 3.89
CA LEU A 111 -9.06 -17.50 4.32
C LEU A 111 -7.67 -17.05 4.79
N ALA A 112 -7.02 -17.82 5.67
CA ALA A 112 -5.68 -17.51 6.14
C ALA A 112 -4.65 -17.42 4.99
N ARG A 113 -4.79 -18.29 3.98
CA ARG A 113 -3.97 -18.25 2.77
C ARG A 113 -4.27 -17.03 1.90
N ALA A 114 -5.54 -16.66 1.73
CA ALA A 114 -5.94 -15.46 1.00
C ALA A 114 -5.37 -14.19 1.67
N ALA A 115 -5.59 -14.05 2.97
CA ALA A 115 -5.06 -12.95 3.78
C ALA A 115 -3.51 -12.88 3.72
N SER A 116 -2.82 -14.02 3.75
CA SER A 116 -1.36 -14.07 3.60
C SER A 116 -0.90 -13.53 2.23
N ARG A 117 -1.60 -13.89 1.14
CA ARG A 117 -1.31 -13.36 -0.20
C ARG A 117 -1.57 -11.86 -0.28
N ALA A 118 -2.69 -11.39 0.26
CA ALA A 118 -3.04 -9.98 0.28
C ALA A 118 -2.03 -9.15 1.07
N THR A 119 -1.67 -9.58 2.28
CA THR A 119 -0.65 -8.92 3.11
C THR A 119 0.70 -8.84 2.39
N ARG A 120 1.12 -9.92 1.72
CA ARG A 120 2.35 -9.95 0.93
C ARG A 120 2.26 -9.04 -0.30
N TRP A 121 1.14 -9.01 -1.00
CA TRP A 121 0.94 -8.12 -2.15
C TRP A 121 1.06 -6.65 -1.72
N LEU A 122 0.40 -6.27 -0.62
CA LEU A 122 0.49 -4.91 -0.06
C LEU A 122 1.91 -4.55 0.35
N ALA A 123 2.61 -5.44 1.06
CA ALA A 123 3.98 -5.20 1.51
C ALA A 123 4.99 -5.10 0.36
N ASN A 124 4.78 -5.83 -0.73
CA ASN A 124 5.65 -5.81 -1.91
C ASN A 124 5.21 -4.78 -2.95
N SER A 125 4.07 -4.12 -2.74
CA SER A 125 3.57 -3.11 -3.68
C SER A 125 4.48 -1.87 -3.60
N ASN A 126 5.23 -1.62 -4.66
CA ASN A 126 6.02 -0.41 -4.85
C ASN A 126 5.21 0.68 -5.56
N LYS A 127 3.88 0.66 -5.38
CA LYS A 127 2.96 1.54 -6.06
C LYS A 127 3.07 2.96 -5.51
N PRO A 128 2.89 3.98 -6.36
CA PRO A 128 3.02 5.35 -5.91
C PRO A 128 1.90 5.73 -4.93
N SER A 129 2.18 6.64 -4.01
CA SER A 129 1.25 7.05 -2.95
C SER A 129 -0.03 7.74 -3.45
N TRP A 130 -0.04 8.24 -4.69
CA TRP A 130 -1.25 8.77 -5.33
C TRP A 130 -2.23 7.67 -5.76
N LEU A 131 -1.73 6.44 -5.94
CA LEU A 131 -2.50 5.31 -6.42
C LEU A 131 -2.98 4.42 -5.28
N ILE A 132 -2.08 4.00 -4.40
CA ILE A 132 -2.43 3.21 -3.21
C ILE A 132 -2.04 3.99 -1.97
N ARG A 133 -3.01 4.16 -1.06
CA ARG A 133 -2.81 4.84 0.22
C ARG A 133 -3.45 4.05 1.34
N GLU A 134 -2.62 3.65 2.31
CA GLU A 134 -3.12 3.12 3.59
C GLU A 134 -3.57 4.29 4.48
N GLN A 135 -4.79 4.21 5.02
CA GLN A 135 -5.26 5.18 6.00
C GLN A 135 -4.56 4.99 7.34
N THR A 136 -4.25 6.10 7.99
CA THR A 136 -3.71 6.08 9.35
C THR A 136 -4.82 5.82 10.38
N ALA A 137 -4.43 5.44 11.59
CA ALA A 137 -5.37 5.17 12.68
C ALA A 137 -6.28 6.37 13.00
N GLY A 138 -5.71 7.57 12.93
CA GLY A 138 -6.42 8.82 13.18
C GLY A 138 -7.40 9.21 12.08
N GLU A 139 -7.35 8.57 10.91
CA GLU A 139 -8.29 8.78 9.81
C GLU A 139 -9.44 7.77 9.83
N THR A 140 -9.16 6.50 10.12
CA THR A 140 -10.15 5.42 10.05
C THR A 140 -11.08 5.35 11.28
N LEU A 141 -10.59 5.70 12.48
CA LEU A 141 -11.31 5.47 13.75
C LEU A 141 -11.89 6.75 14.37
N LYS A 142 -12.12 7.80 13.58
CA LYS A 142 -12.80 9.00 14.11
C LYS A 142 -14.25 8.64 14.50
N PRO A 143 -14.70 9.00 15.71
CA PRO A 143 -16.10 8.82 16.09
C PRO A 143 -16.98 9.54 15.06
N ALA A 144 -17.96 8.83 14.51
CA ALA A 144 -19.01 9.42 13.69
C ALA A 144 -19.86 10.32 14.59
N GLY A 145 -19.45 11.58 14.76
CA GLY A 145 -20.11 12.48 15.70
C GLY A 145 -19.39 13.78 16.07
N SER A 146 -18.15 14.04 15.62
CA SER A 146 -17.53 15.36 15.79
C SER A 146 -17.49 16.15 14.48
N SER A 147 -18.65 16.46 13.92
CA SER A 147 -18.80 17.51 12.91
C SER A 147 -18.85 18.91 13.55
N SER A 148 -18.00 19.19 14.54
CA SER A 148 -17.82 20.56 15.04
C SER A 148 -16.66 21.21 14.28
N SER A 149 -17.01 22.28 13.58
CA SER A 149 -16.16 23.23 12.85
C SER A 149 -15.38 22.70 11.64
N PHE A 150 -16.10 22.48 10.54
CA PHE A 150 -15.62 23.05 9.28
C PHE A 150 -15.98 24.54 9.32
N GLU A 151 -15.03 25.37 9.76
CA GLU A 151 -15.09 26.82 9.60
C GLU A 151 -14.49 27.15 8.23
N PRO A 152 -15.30 27.49 7.20
CA PRO A 152 -14.74 28.13 6.02
C PRO A 152 -14.22 29.50 6.44
N SER A 153 -12.90 29.68 6.40
CA SER A 153 -12.29 31.00 6.61
C SER A 153 -12.90 32.01 5.63
N LYS A 154 -13.39 33.12 6.19
CA LYS A 154 -14.08 34.21 5.49
C LYS A 154 -13.25 34.78 4.33
N ALA A 155 -13.78 34.65 3.13
CA ALA A 155 -13.61 35.63 2.06
C ALA A 155 -14.96 35.78 1.35
N GLY A 156 -15.66 36.90 1.61
CA GLY A 156 -16.91 37.24 0.94
C GLY A 156 -18.08 37.44 1.90
N GLU A 157 -18.15 38.64 2.47
CA GLU A 157 -19.32 39.19 3.15
C GLU A 157 -20.55 39.17 2.23
N VAL A 158 -21.63 38.50 2.64
CA VAL A 158 -22.99 38.82 2.17
C VAL A 158 -23.91 38.79 3.38
N ARG A 159 -24.50 39.95 3.69
CA ARG A 159 -25.44 40.15 4.80
C ARG A 159 -26.71 39.34 4.56
N ALA A 160 -27.09 38.46 5.48
CA ALA A 160 -28.37 37.80 5.47
C ALA A 160 -29.49 38.80 5.84
N ILE A 161 -30.43 39.02 4.93
CA ILE A 161 -31.68 39.71 5.20
C ILE A 161 -32.52 38.79 6.10
N HIS A 162 -32.81 39.23 7.31
CA HIS A 162 -33.72 38.56 8.23
C HIS A 162 -35.16 38.71 7.72
N VAL A 163 -35.77 37.62 7.27
CA VAL A 163 -37.22 37.55 7.02
C VAL A 163 -37.82 36.63 8.09
N PRO A 164 -38.59 37.14 9.07
CA PRO A 164 -39.21 36.29 10.07
C PRO A 164 -40.42 35.54 9.48
N LEU A 165 -40.44 34.23 9.67
CA LEU A 165 -41.56 33.33 9.37
C LEU A 165 -42.74 33.66 10.29
N GLN A 166 -43.86 34.13 9.72
CA GLN A 166 -45.13 34.21 10.45
C GLN A 166 -45.77 32.82 10.55
N SER A 167 -46.02 32.39 11.79
CA SER A 167 -46.78 31.21 12.14
C SER A 167 -48.24 31.35 11.69
N VAL A 168 -48.67 30.48 10.77
CA VAL A 168 -50.07 30.31 10.38
C VAL A 168 -50.75 29.45 11.45
N ARG A 169 -51.76 30.00 12.13
CA ARG A 169 -52.65 29.24 13.02
C ARG A 169 -53.70 28.52 12.17
N GLU A 170 -53.83 27.22 12.39
CA GLU A 170 -54.88 26.37 11.82
C GLU A 170 -56.28 26.79 12.31
N VAL A 171 -57.28 26.57 11.45
CA VAL A 171 -58.71 26.85 11.64
C VAL A 171 -59.39 25.66 12.28
#